data_AF-A0A940QJH5-F1
#
_entry.id   AF-A0A940QJH5-F1
#
_cell.length_a   1.000
_cell.length_b   1.000
_cell.length_c   1.000
_cell.angle_alpha   90.00
_cell.angle_beta   90.00
_cell.angle_gamma   90.00
#
_symmetry.space_group_name_H-M   'P 1'
#
loop_
_entity.id
_entity.type
_entity.pdbx_description
1 polymer ?
#
loop_
_entity_poly.entity_id
_entity_poly.type
_entity_poly.pdbx_seq_one_letter_code
_entity_poly.pdbx_strand_id
1 'polypeptide(L)'
;YNLPKVHLCQEYIDMAKESKDAALTAYIKGNMEKVKWLQQCVTTRGQMLLKVAKAVLRHQERMIHFGPQYMRVITVEELAAELGIQPKTIVHTLKNKYVQTTYGVFPLSNFVLRSSQDNTQTHLNEEIVKEALQEAVEKEQEENPFSDLKLTQILNAKGYLVSVRMVAKYREELGIGGEEARLNLNVQSEDSCDCGCDHDHDHEHHCHCGHDHCENEHCDCEQHEHTCHCDHHH
;
A
#
# COMPACT_ATOMS: atom_id res chain seq x y z
N TYR A 1 3.30 -26.57 -11.01
CA TYR A 1 3.73 -26.81 -9.61
C TYR A 1 4.40 -28.17 -9.57
N ASN A 2 5.54 -28.32 -8.87
CA ASN A 2 6.27 -29.58 -8.80
C ASN A 2 6.23 -30.10 -7.35
N LEU A 3 5.83 -31.35 -7.16
CA LEU A 3 5.84 -32.01 -5.86
C LEU A 3 6.99 -33.02 -5.84
N PRO A 4 7.73 -33.14 -4.73
CA PRO A 4 8.76 -34.15 -4.61
C PRO A 4 8.13 -35.54 -4.75
N LYS A 5 8.71 -36.37 -5.62
CA LYS A 5 8.29 -37.77 -5.78
C LYS A 5 9.07 -38.61 -4.78
N VAL A 6 8.37 -39.34 -3.95
CA VAL A 6 8.96 -40.31 -3.01
C VAL A 6 8.82 -41.68 -3.64
N HIS A 7 9.94 -42.35 -3.88
CA HIS A 7 9.98 -43.70 -4.44
C HIS A 7 10.38 -44.71 -3.36
N LEU A 8 9.77 -45.90 -3.39
CA LEU A 8 10.25 -47.05 -2.64
C LEU A 8 11.40 -47.68 -3.42
N CYS A 9 12.50 -48.01 -2.74
CA CYS A 9 13.58 -48.75 -3.38
C CYS A 9 13.15 -50.22 -3.60
N GLN A 10 13.19 -50.65 -4.86
CA GLN A 10 12.65 -51.93 -5.32
C GLN A 10 13.36 -53.12 -4.68
N GLU A 11 14.67 -53.01 -4.42
CA GLU A 11 15.48 -54.05 -3.78
C GLU A 11 14.94 -54.45 -2.40
N TYR A 12 14.48 -53.47 -1.60
CA TYR A 12 13.88 -53.78 -0.28
C TYR A 12 12.53 -54.46 -0.40
N ILE A 13 11.75 -54.13 -1.44
CA ILE A 13 10.46 -54.78 -1.70
C ILE A 13 10.68 -56.25 -2.02
N ASP A 14 11.68 -56.56 -2.84
CA ASP A 14 11.95 -57.92 -3.27
C ASP A 14 12.63 -58.73 -2.15
N MET A 15 13.53 -58.10 -1.37
CA MET A 15 14.08 -58.68 -0.13
C MET A 15 12.98 -59.08 0.87
N ALA A 16 11.94 -58.27 1.03
CA ALA A 16 10.81 -58.59 1.92
C ALA A 16 9.93 -59.75 1.41
N LYS A 17 9.92 -60.02 0.10
CA LYS A 17 9.18 -61.14 -0.50
C LYS A 17 9.97 -62.45 -0.45
N GLU A 18 11.29 -62.37 -0.61
CA GLU A 18 12.18 -63.52 -0.69
C GLU A 18 12.72 -63.98 0.67
N SER A 19 12.74 -63.08 1.67
CA SER A 19 13.24 -63.39 3.01
C SER A 19 12.36 -64.41 3.74
N LYS A 20 13.02 -65.43 4.32
CA LYS A 20 12.42 -66.39 5.26
C LYS A 20 12.47 -65.91 6.72
N ASP A 21 13.23 -64.85 7.00
CA ASP A 21 13.30 -64.25 8.32
C ASP A 21 12.09 -63.34 8.56
N ALA A 22 11.21 -63.79 9.46
CA ALA A 22 10.00 -63.08 9.84
C ALA A 22 10.29 -61.71 10.48
N ALA A 23 11.38 -61.57 11.23
CA ALA A 23 11.76 -60.30 11.87
C ALA A 23 12.18 -59.27 10.83
N LEU A 24 13.01 -59.67 9.86
CA LEU A 24 13.43 -58.82 8.74
C LEU A 24 12.23 -58.38 7.88
N THR A 25 11.34 -59.31 7.54
CA THR A 25 10.15 -59.01 6.74
C THR A 25 9.20 -58.05 7.46
N ALA A 26 9.00 -58.21 8.77
CA ALA A 26 8.20 -57.29 9.58
C ALA A 26 8.83 -55.89 9.63
N TYR A 27 10.15 -55.80 9.78
CA TYR A 27 10.88 -54.53 9.77
C TYR A 27 10.72 -53.78 8.45
N ILE A 28 10.91 -54.46 7.31
CA ILE A 28 10.78 -53.84 5.99
C ILE A 28 9.33 -53.38 5.75
N LYS A 29 8.32 -54.21 6.07
CA LYS A 29 6.91 -53.83 5.95
C LYS A 29 6.57 -52.58 6.77
N GLY A 30 7.05 -52.50 8.02
CA GLY A 30 6.86 -51.31 8.86
C GLY A 30 7.48 -50.04 8.24
N ASN A 31 8.64 -50.15 7.60
CA ASN A 31 9.24 -49.02 6.89
C ASN A 31 8.47 -48.67 5.60
N MET A 32 7.92 -49.65 4.89
CA MET A 32 7.06 -49.39 3.73
C MET A 32 5.80 -48.60 4.12
N GLU A 33 5.20 -48.90 5.27
CA GLU A 33 4.05 -48.14 5.80
C GLU A 33 4.44 -46.69 6.10
N LYS A 34 5.60 -46.45 6.70
CA LYS A 34 6.12 -45.08 6.92
C LYS A 34 6.31 -44.32 5.60
N VAL A 35 6.82 -44.97 4.56
CA VAL A 35 6.99 -44.34 3.24
C VAL A 35 5.64 -44.03 2.60
N LYS A 36 4.66 -44.95 2.67
CA LYS A 36 3.30 -44.70 2.19
C LYS A 36 2.65 -43.51 2.91
N TRP A 37 2.81 -43.44 4.23
CA TRP A 37 2.34 -42.31 5.03
C TRP A 37 2.99 -41.00 4.59
N LEU A 38 4.32 -41.00 4.36
CA LEU A 38 5.03 -39.83 3.85
C LEU A 38 4.51 -39.39 2.48
N GLN A 39 4.27 -40.31 1.55
CA GLN A 39 3.67 -40.03 0.23
C GLN A 39 2.30 -39.37 0.37
N GLN A 40 1.48 -39.88 1.30
CA GLN A 40 0.17 -39.30 1.60
C GLN A 40 0.29 -37.88 2.17
N CYS A 41 1.23 -37.64 3.09
CA CYS A 41 1.50 -36.31 3.63
C CYS A 41 1.93 -35.31 2.55
N VAL A 42 2.83 -35.70 1.64
CA VAL A 42 3.27 -34.86 0.50
C VAL A 42 2.08 -34.51 -0.40
N THR A 43 1.26 -35.51 -0.73
CA THR A 43 0.07 -35.33 -1.58
C THR A 43 -0.93 -34.38 -0.94
N THR A 44 -1.25 -34.60 0.34
CA THR A 44 -2.19 -33.79 1.11
C THR A 44 -1.71 -32.33 1.19
N ARG A 45 -0.43 -32.13 1.50
CA ARG A 45 0.17 -30.78 1.53
C ARG A 45 0.14 -30.09 0.17
N GLY A 46 0.38 -30.85 -0.91
CA GLY A 46 0.29 -30.34 -2.28
C GLY A 46 -1.13 -29.92 -2.67
N GLN A 47 -2.12 -30.75 -2.36
CA GLN A 47 -3.54 -30.43 -2.55
C GLN A 47 -3.94 -29.18 -1.75
N MET A 48 -3.45 -29.07 -0.52
CA MET A 48 -3.73 -27.90 0.31
C MET A 48 -3.14 -26.62 -0.26
N LEU A 49 -1.86 -26.66 -0.67
CA LEU A 49 -1.22 -25.54 -1.34
C LEU A 49 -2.00 -25.12 -2.60
N LEU A 50 -2.42 -26.07 -3.42
CA LEU A 50 -3.18 -25.76 -4.63
C LEU A 50 -4.54 -25.13 -4.30
N LYS A 51 -5.26 -25.65 -3.30
CA LYS A 51 -6.56 -25.12 -2.87
C LYS A 51 -6.41 -23.68 -2.37
N VAL A 52 -5.44 -23.40 -1.50
CA VAL A 52 -5.21 -22.05 -0.96
C VAL A 52 -4.70 -21.10 -2.06
N ALA A 53 -3.72 -21.51 -2.86
CA ALA A 53 -3.17 -20.65 -3.92
C ALA A 53 -4.22 -20.27 -4.97
N LYS A 54 -5.10 -21.21 -5.37
CA LYS A 54 -6.21 -20.91 -6.27
C LYS A 54 -7.15 -19.85 -5.69
N ALA A 55 -7.46 -19.95 -4.40
CA ALA A 55 -8.32 -18.99 -3.74
C ALA A 55 -7.69 -17.60 -3.69
N VAL A 56 -6.40 -17.51 -3.32
CA VAL A 56 -5.65 -16.25 -3.37
C VAL A 56 -5.69 -15.64 -4.77
N LEU A 57 -5.41 -16.43 -5.81
CA LEU A 57 -5.35 -15.94 -7.19
C LEU A 57 -6.71 -15.51 -7.74
N ARG A 58 -7.82 -16.10 -7.29
CA ARG A 58 -9.16 -15.60 -7.64
C ARG A 58 -9.36 -14.15 -7.21
N HIS A 59 -8.87 -13.78 -6.03
CA HIS A 59 -8.94 -12.40 -5.55
C HIS A 59 -7.96 -11.46 -6.26
N GLN A 60 -6.92 -12.00 -6.91
CA GLN A 60 -5.94 -11.25 -7.70
C GLN A 60 -6.28 -11.15 -9.20
N GLU A 61 -7.50 -11.48 -9.62
CA GLU A 61 -7.86 -11.49 -11.04
C GLU A 61 -7.54 -10.16 -11.73
N ARG A 62 -7.85 -9.03 -11.10
CA ARG A 62 -7.55 -7.70 -11.67
C ARG A 62 -6.05 -7.47 -11.83
N MET A 63 -5.24 -7.87 -10.86
CA MET A 63 -3.78 -7.73 -10.93
C MET A 63 -3.19 -8.53 -12.08
N ILE A 64 -3.69 -9.74 -12.32
CA ILE A 64 -3.22 -10.62 -13.39
C ILE A 64 -3.53 -10.03 -14.77
N HIS A 65 -4.65 -9.32 -14.93
CA HIS A 65 -5.09 -8.77 -16.23
C HIS A 65 -4.60 -7.34 -16.50
N PHE A 66 -4.53 -6.50 -15.46
CA PHE A 66 -4.31 -5.05 -15.60
C PHE A 66 -2.99 -4.57 -14.99
N GLY A 67 -2.32 -5.39 -14.18
CA GLY A 67 -1.01 -5.09 -13.62
C GLY A 67 -0.95 -5.03 -12.09
N PRO A 68 0.27 -4.99 -11.51
CA PRO A 68 0.50 -4.99 -10.07
C PRO A 68 -0.23 -3.90 -9.28
N GLN A 69 -0.49 -2.75 -9.90
CA GLN A 69 -1.23 -1.63 -9.31
C GLN A 69 -2.70 -1.94 -8.98
N TYR A 70 -3.25 -3.03 -9.53
CA TYR A 70 -4.60 -3.51 -9.22
C TYR A 70 -4.60 -4.69 -8.24
N MET A 71 -3.51 -4.87 -7.49
CA MET A 71 -3.40 -5.89 -6.44
C MET A 71 -4.39 -5.61 -5.31
N ARG A 72 -5.16 -6.63 -4.96
CA ARG A 72 -6.12 -6.55 -3.85
C ARG A 72 -5.64 -7.43 -2.71
N VAL A 73 -5.31 -6.86 -1.58
CA VAL A 73 -4.92 -7.69 -0.43
C VAL A 73 -6.16 -8.29 0.24
N ILE A 74 -6.14 -9.59 0.53
CA ILE A 74 -7.20 -10.31 1.27
C ILE A 74 -6.73 -10.62 2.70
N THR A 75 -7.61 -10.62 3.69
CA THR A 75 -7.23 -11.03 5.05
C THR A 75 -7.14 -12.55 5.18
N VAL A 76 -6.28 -13.05 6.09
CA VAL A 76 -6.21 -14.49 6.38
C VAL A 76 -7.56 -15.00 6.87
N GLU A 77 -8.31 -14.20 7.62
CA GLU A 77 -9.60 -14.52 8.21
C GLU A 77 -10.69 -14.69 7.15
N GLU A 78 -10.75 -13.79 6.17
CA GLU A 78 -11.67 -13.92 5.03
C GLU A 78 -11.36 -15.19 4.23
N LEU A 79 -10.08 -15.43 3.95
CA LEU A 79 -9.64 -16.61 3.21
C LEU A 79 -9.88 -17.92 3.99
N ALA A 80 -9.75 -17.88 5.31
CA ALA A 80 -10.06 -18.99 6.23
C ALA A 80 -11.55 -19.32 6.21
N ALA A 81 -12.40 -18.30 6.29
CA ALA A 81 -13.85 -18.44 6.23
C ALA A 81 -14.30 -19.02 4.88
N GLU A 82 -13.74 -18.52 3.76
CA GLU A 82 -14.04 -19.00 2.41
C GLU A 82 -13.71 -20.50 2.23
N LEU A 83 -12.56 -20.93 2.76
CA LEU A 83 -12.05 -22.28 2.52
C LEU A 83 -12.42 -23.32 3.58
N GLY A 84 -12.96 -22.87 4.71
CA GLY A 84 -13.23 -23.69 5.89
C GLY A 84 -11.95 -24.23 6.54
N ILE A 85 -10.88 -23.43 6.57
CA ILE A 85 -9.55 -23.84 7.05
C ILE A 85 -9.10 -22.91 8.17
N GLN A 86 -8.35 -23.43 9.15
CA GLN A 86 -7.79 -22.59 10.21
C GLN A 86 -6.79 -21.54 9.65
N PRO A 87 -6.82 -20.28 10.14
CA PRO A 87 -5.92 -19.20 9.73
C PRO A 87 -4.42 -19.60 9.73
N LYS A 88 -3.98 -20.28 10.79
CA LYS A 88 -2.58 -20.73 10.93
C LYS A 88 -2.16 -21.68 9.81
N THR A 89 -3.05 -22.55 9.34
CA THR A 89 -2.79 -23.50 8.25
C THR A 89 -2.57 -22.77 6.93
N ILE A 90 -3.34 -21.71 6.65
CA ILE A 90 -3.17 -20.87 5.46
C ILE A 90 -1.78 -20.23 5.49
N VAL A 91 -1.44 -19.56 6.59
CA VAL A 91 -0.15 -18.89 6.77
C VAL A 91 1.01 -19.87 6.55
N HIS A 92 0.95 -21.05 7.15
CA HIS A 92 2.00 -22.05 7.03
C HIS A 92 2.08 -22.65 5.62
N THR A 93 0.94 -22.76 4.94
CA THR A 93 0.86 -23.25 3.56
C THR A 93 1.51 -22.27 2.58
N LEU A 94 1.28 -20.96 2.75
CA LEU A 94 1.79 -19.91 1.87
C LEU A 94 3.25 -19.54 2.13
N LYS A 95 3.78 -19.83 3.33
CA LYS A 95 5.16 -19.51 3.71
C LYS A 95 6.18 -20.08 2.71
N ASN A 96 7.11 -19.24 2.25
CA ASN A 96 8.15 -19.57 1.28
C ASN A 96 7.56 -20.23 0.01
N LYS A 97 6.43 -19.71 -0.47
CA LYS A 97 5.83 -20.10 -1.75
C LYS A 97 5.72 -18.87 -2.62
N TYR A 98 6.00 -19.08 -3.90
CA TYR A 98 6.05 -18.03 -4.90
C TYR A 98 5.15 -18.40 -6.05
N VAL A 99 4.59 -17.38 -6.69
CA VAL A 99 3.84 -17.51 -7.92
C VAL A 99 4.52 -16.68 -8.99
N GLN A 100 4.68 -17.27 -10.17
CA GLN A 100 5.13 -16.58 -11.35
C GLN A 100 3.90 -16.05 -12.09
N THR A 101 3.93 -14.76 -12.41
CA THR A 101 2.92 -14.04 -13.17
C THR A 101 3.58 -13.42 -14.42
N THR A 102 2.78 -12.83 -15.30
CA THR A 102 3.27 -12.04 -16.45
C THR A 102 4.13 -10.85 -16.02
N TYR A 103 3.92 -10.32 -14.82
CA TYR A 103 4.63 -9.16 -14.27
C TYR A 103 5.82 -9.53 -13.39
N GLY A 104 6.14 -10.82 -13.24
CA GLY A 104 7.26 -11.30 -12.43
C GLY A 104 6.87 -12.32 -11.37
N VAL A 105 7.79 -12.57 -10.44
CA VAL A 105 7.65 -13.59 -9.39
C VAL A 105 7.33 -12.93 -8.06
N PHE A 106 6.21 -13.32 -7.45
CA PHE A 106 5.72 -12.75 -6.20
C PHE A 106 5.63 -13.81 -5.11
N PRO A 107 6.03 -13.50 -3.85
CA PRO A 107 5.68 -14.33 -2.71
C PRO A 107 4.16 -14.38 -2.54
N LEU A 108 3.57 -15.57 -2.40
CA LEU A 108 2.12 -15.71 -2.20
C LEU A 108 1.64 -15.07 -0.90
N SER A 109 2.51 -14.91 0.09
CA SER A 109 2.21 -14.20 1.34
C SER A 109 1.90 -12.73 1.12
N ASN A 110 2.37 -12.09 0.04
CA ASN A 110 2.14 -10.66 -0.18
C ASN A 110 0.67 -10.34 -0.48
N PHE A 111 -0.06 -11.31 -1.02
CA PHE A 111 -1.48 -11.15 -1.33
C PHE A 111 -2.39 -11.32 -0.11
N VAL A 112 -1.84 -11.69 1.06
CA VAL A 112 -2.64 -12.01 2.25
C VAL A 112 -2.15 -11.23 3.48
N LEU A 113 -3.04 -10.48 4.11
CA LEU A 113 -2.82 -9.72 5.34
C LEU A 113 -3.17 -10.56 6.57
N ARG A 114 -2.28 -10.61 7.57
CA ARG A 114 -2.62 -11.13 8.90
C ARG A 114 -3.38 -10.06 9.67
N SER A 115 -4.50 -10.41 10.31
CA SER A 115 -5.31 -9.47 11.10
C SER A 115 -4.63 -8.86 12.34
N SER A 116 -3.36 -9.15 12.61
CA SER A 116 -2.69 -8.68 13.83
C SER A 116 -1.19 -8.46 13.61
N GLN A 117 -0.78 -7.20 13.67
CA GLN A 117 0.50 -6.73 14.24
C GLN A 117 1.84 -7.23 13.65
N ASP A 118 1.93 -7.70 12.39
CA ASP A 118 3.25 -8.01 11.80
C ASP A 118 3.77 -6.85 10.92
N ASN A 119 4.60 -6.00 11.52
CA ASN A 119 5.19 -4.78 10.95
C ASN A 119 5.96 -4.98 9.62
N THR A 120 6.33 -6.20 9.25
CA THR A 120 7.20 -6.47 8.09
C THR A 120 6.46 -6.57 6.75
N GLN A 121 5.20 -7.02 6.74
CA GLN A 121 4.37 -7.00 5.52
C GLN A 121 3.79 -5.61 5.21
N THR A 122 3.81 -4.72 6.21
CA THR A 122 3.46 -3.30 6.03
C THR A 122 4.38 -2.62 5.03
N HIS A 123 5.67 -2.95 4.98
CA HIS A 123 6.65 -2.18 4.19
C HIS A 123 6.49 -2.28 2.67
N LEU A 124 6.21 -3.47 2.11
CA LEU A 124 5.96 -3.60 0.66
C LEU A 124 4.63 -2.97 0.24
N ASN A 125 3.62 -3.05 1.11
CA ASN A 125 2.35 -2.37 0.88
C ASN A 125 2.49 -0.85 1.08
N GLU A 126 3.35 -0.42 2.00
CA GLU A 126 3.62 0.98 2.32
C GLU A 126 4.28 1.70 1.15
N GLU A 127 5.27 1.11 0.49
CA GLU A 127 5.94 1.73 -0.66
C GLU A 127 5.00 1.91 -1.85
N ILE A 128 4.19 0.89 -2.17
CA ILE A 128 3.17 0.96 -3.24
C ILE A 128 2.07 1.97 -2.89
N VAL A 129 1.64 2.01 -1.62
CA VAL A 129 0.65 2.98 -1.16
C VAL A 129 1.22 4.40 -1.19
N LYS A 130 2.49 4.59 -0.86
CA LYS A 130 3.19 5.89 -0.93
C LYS A 130 3.28 6.40 -2.36
N GLU A 131 3.65 5.54 -3.32
CA GLU A 131 3.67 5.88 -4.75
C GLU A 131 2.26 6.25 -5.24
N ALA A 132 1.25 5.44 -4.91
CA ALA A 132 -0.13 5.73 -5.28
C ALA A 132 -0.71 7.00 -4.61
N LEU A 133 -0.21 7.35 -3.42
CA LEU A 133 -0.54 8.58 -2.70
C LEU A 133 0.11 9.80 -3.38
N GLN A 134 1.39 9.70 -3.79
CA GLN A 134 2.06 10.75 -4.57
C GLN A 134 1.32 11.03 -5.87
N GLU A 135 0.99 10.00 -6.65
CA GLU A 135 0.22 10.18 -7.90
C GLU A 135 -1.16 10.81 -7.68
N ALA A 136 -1.77 10.58 -6.51
CA ALA A 136 -3.08 11.16 -6.20
C ALA A 136 -2.96 12.64 -5.83
N VAL A 137 -1.89 13.03 -5.14
CA VAL A 137 -1.57 14.41 -4.80
C VAL A 137 -1.12 15.19 -6.03
N GLU A 138 -0.30 14.61 -6.92
CA GLU A 138 0.11 15.25 -8.19
C GLU A 138 -1.05 15.57 -9.13
N LYS A 139 -2.18 14.87 -8.98
CA LYS A 139 -3.41 15.09 -9.78
C LYS A 139 -4.42 16.00 -9.08
N GLU A 140 -4.10 16.51 -7.90
CA GLU A 140 -5.00 17.41 -7.16
C GLU A 140 -4.96 18.83 -7.76
N GLN A 141 -6.03 19.60 -7.55
CA GLN A 141 -6.04 21.01 -7.91
C GLN A 141 -5.40 21.79 -6.77
N GLU A 142 -4.41 22.64 -7.07
CA GLU A 142 -3.67 23.41 -6.06
C GLU A 142 -4.58 24.33 -5.23
N GLU A 143 -5.68 24.81 -5.82
CA GLU A 143 -6.71 25.64 -5.18
C GLU A 143 -7.59 24.86 -4.20
N ASN A 144 -7.62 23.52 -4.30
CA ASN A 144 -8.46 22.66 -3.48
C ASN A 144 -7.76 21.32 -3.19
N PRO A 145 -6.71 21.33 -2.35
CA PRO A 145 -5.94 20.13 -2.03
C PRO A 145 -6.83 19.08 -1.34
N PHE A 146 -6.57 17.81 -1.60
CA PHE A 146 -7.37 16.74 -1.02
C PHE A 146 -7.09 16.56 0.48
N SER A 147 -8.17 16.49 1.27
CA SER A 147 -8.10 16.09 2.67
C SER A 147 -7.62 14.64 2.83
N ASP A 148 -7.02 14.32 3.97
CA ASP A 148 -6.56 12.95 4.27
C ASP A 148 -7.72 11.93 4.19
N LEU A 149 -8.95 12.36 4.50
CA LEU A 149 -10.17 11.56 4.32
C LEU A 149 -10.45 11.29 2.84
N LYS A 150 -10.33 12.30 1.98
CA LYS A 150 -10.57 12.18 0.55
C LYS A 150 -9.50 11.32 -0.13
N LEU A 151 -8.23 11.50 0.22
CA LEU A 151 -7.13 10.66 -0.23
C LEU A 151 -7.34 9.19 0.18
N THR A 152 -7.79 8.97 1.42
CA THR A 152 -8.18 7.63 1.89
C THR A 152 -9.28 7.01 1.03
N GLN A 153 -10.32 7.77 0.68
CA GLN A 153 -11.40 7.28 -0.20
C GLN A 153 -10.89 6.94 -1.60
N ILE A 154 -10.04 7.80 -2.18
CA ILE A 154 -9.44 7.58 -3.51
C ILE A 154 -8.59 6.31 -3.51
N LEU A 155 -7.74 6.15 -2.49
CA LEU A 155 -6.88 4.96 -2.36
C LEU A 155 -7.71 3.69 -2.11
N ASN A 156 -8.73 3.73 -1.26
CA ASN A 156 -9.64 2.61 -1.08
C ASN A 156 -10.42 2.27 -2.35
N ALA A 157 -10.84 3.27 -3.14
CA ALA A 157 -11.50 3.06 -4.43
C ALA A 157 -10.56 2.42 -5.47
N LYS A 158 -9.26 2.71 -5.40
CA LYS A 158 -8.22 2.02 -6.21
C LYS A 158 -7.92 0.59 -5.71
N GLY A 159 -8.42 0.21 -4.53
CA GLY A 159 -8.27 -1.14 -3.96
C GLY A 159 -7.25 -1.23 -2.81
N TYR A 160 -6.67 -0.11 -2.39
CA TYR A 160 -5.74 -0.05 -1.25
C TYR A 160 -6.51 0.06 0.07
N LEU A 161 -6.40 -0.95 0.93
CA LEU A 161 -7.00 -0.94 2.27
C LEU A 161 -6.18 -0.06 3.22
N VAL A 162 -6.46 1.25 3.23
CA VAL A 162 -5.75 2.23 4.06
C VAL A 162 -6.72 2.97 4.97
N SER A 163 -6.25 3.33 6.17
CA SER A 163 -7.00 4.18 7.10
C SER A 163 -6.52 5.64 7.01
N VAL A 164 -7.37 6.57 7.46
CA VAL A 164 -7.04 8.01 7.48
C VAL A 164 -5.75 8.29 8.24
N ARG A 165 -5.52 7.60 9.38
CA ARG A 165 -4.28 7.74 10.16
C ARG A 165 -3.05 7.22 9.42
N MET A 166 -3.20 6.18 8.61
CA MET A 166 -2.10 5.66 7.78
C MET A 166 -1.77 6.61 6.64
N VAL A 167 -2.78 7.18 5.99
CA VAL A 167 -2.58 8.19 4.94
C VAL A 167 -1.86 9.42 5.51
N ALA A 168 -2.30 9.95 6.65
CA ALA A 168 -1.62 11.06 7.32
C ALA A 168 -0.15 10.74 7.64
N LYS A 169 0.12 9.55 8.19
CA LYS A 169 1.49 9.08 8.46
C LYS A 169 2.33 9.01 7.19
N TYR A 170 1.83 8.39 6.12
CA TYR A 170 2.57 8.25 4.86
C TYR A 170 2.79 9.59 4.16
N ARG A 171 1.83 10.50 4.26
CA ARG A 171 1.94 11.88 3.77
C ARG A 171 3.08 12.62 4.45
N GLU A 172 3.17 12.53 5.78
CA GLU A 172 4.28 13.11 6.56
C GLU A 172 5.63 12.50 6.20
N GLU A 173 5.71 11.18 6.06
CA GLU A 173 6.95 10.49 5.67
C GLU A 173 7.42 10.84 4.25
N LEU A 174 6.49 11.21 3.36
CA LEU A 174 6.77 11.70 2.01
C LEU A 174 7.09 13.20 1.95
N GLY A 175 7.02 13.91 3.07
CA GLY A 175 7.24 15.36 3.12
C GLY A 175 6.09 16.18 2.53
N ILE A 176 4.91 15.59 2.33
CA ILE A 176 3.75 16.27 1.78
C ILE A 176 3.04 17.00 2.94
N GLY A 177 2.83 18.31 2.82
CA GLY A 177 2.13 19.11 3.84
C GLY A 177 0.67 18.69 4.03
N GLY A 178 0.01 19.06 5.14
CA GLY A 178 -1.44 18.82 5.32
C GLY A 178 -2.27 19.66 4.36
N GLU A 179 -3.59 19.42 4.27
CA GLU A 179 -4.51 20.20 3.42
C GLU A 179 -4.30 21.72 3.56
N GLU A 180 -4.32 22.24 4.80
CA GLU A 180 -4.08 23.66 5.09
C GLU A 180 -2.68 24.13 4.67
N ALA A 181 -1.65 23.30 4.87
CA ALA A 181 -0.28 23.66 4.51
C ALA A 181 -0.08 23.70 2.99
N ARG A 182 -0.77 22.84 2.23
CA ARG A 182 -0.72 22.83 0.76
C ARG A 182 -1.51 23.99 0.16
N LEU A 183 -2.62 24.37 0.80
CA LEU A 183 -3.37 25.56 0.43
C LEU A 183 -2.54 26.85 0.61
N ASN A 184 -1.79 26.96 1.72
CA ASN A 184 -0.96 28.13 2.03
C ASN A 184 0.28 28.29 1.14
N LEU A 185 0.76 27.22 0.48
CA LEU A 185 1.86 27.32 -0.50
C LEU A 185 1.46 28.15 -1.73
N ASN A 186 0.18 28.14 -2.10
CA ASN A 186 -0.33 28.92 -3.24
C ASN A 186 -0.45 30.42 -2.92
N VAL A 187 -0.64 30.77 -1.64
CA VAL A 187 -0.75 32.17 -1.20
C VAL A 187 0.59 32.92 -1.33
N GLN A 188 1.73 32.22 -1.37
CA GLN A 188 3.06 32.85 -1.48
C GLN A 188 3.54 33.03 -2.92
N SER A 189 2.91 32.40 -3.91
CA SER A 189 3.30 32.51 -5.32
C SER A 189 2.66 33.68 -6.07
N GLU A 190 1.66 34.35 -5.48
CA GLU A 190 0.95 35.47 -6.13
C GLU A 190 1.52 36.86 -5.81
N ASP A 191 2.53 36.97 -4.92
CA ASP A 191 3.16 38.25 -4.57
C ASP A 191 4.44 38.57 -5.38
N SER A 192 4.62 37.99 -6.58
CA SER A 192 5.62 38.52 -7.52
C SER A 192 4.99 39.61 -8.40
N CYS A 193 4.90 40.82 -7.84
CA CYS A 193 4.77 42.02 -8.67
C CYS A 193 6.06 42.18 -9.48
N ASP A 194 6.04 41.74 -10.75
CA ASP A 194 7.08 42.02 -11.75
C ASP A 194 6.97 43.49 -12.20
N CYS A 195 7.19 44.42 -11.25
CA CYS A 195 7.65 45.74 -11.61
C CYS A 195 9.17 45.66 -11.59
N GLY A 196 9.83 45.83 -12.75
CA GLY A 196 11.29 45.83 -12.89
C GLY A 196 11.93 47.02 -12.17
N CYS A 197 11.83 47.03 -10.84
CA CYS A 197 12.19 48.08 -9.92
C CYS A 197 13.30 47.53 -9.01
N ASP A 198 14.57 47.83 -9.28
CA ASP A 198 15.73 47.46 -8.43
C ASP A 198 15.76 48.28 -7.12
N HIS A 199 14.76 48.15 -6.25
CA HIS A 199 14.81 48.75 -4.92
C HIS A 199 14.32 47.77 -3.85
N ASP A 200 15.16 47.59 -2.83
CA ASP A 200 14.85 46.86 -1.60
C ASP A 200 13.63 47.52 -0.92
N HIS A 201 12.51 46.80 -0.88
CA HIS A 201 11.34 47.23 -0.13
C HIS A 201 11.44 46.72 1.31
N ASP A 202 11.97 47.57 2.19
CA ASP A 202 11.58 47.54 3.61
C ASP A 202 10.11 47.97 3.66
N HIS A 203 9.24 47.01 3.97
CA HIS A 203 7.82 47.28 4.24
C HIS A 203 7.68 47.98 5.60
N GLU A 204 7.99 49.27 5.66
CA GLU A 204 7.50 50.17 6.69
C GLU A 204 6.27 50.94 6.18
N HIS A 205 5.22 50.87 6.99
CA HIS A 205 3.91 51.47 6.78
C HIS A 205 3.97 52.89 6.18
N HIS A 206 3.44 53.07 4.97
CA HIS A 206 3.07 54.39 4.48
C HIS A 206 1.57 54.51 4.25
N CYS A 207 0.95 55.34 5.08
CA CYS A 207 -0.37 55.90 4.87
C CYS A 207 -0.34 56.83 3.66
N HIS A 208 -1.20 56.61 2.67
CA HIS A 208 -1.35 57.49 1.50
C HIS A 208 -2.28 58.68 1.82
N CYS A 209 -1.71 59.77 2.34
CA CYS A 209 -2.32 61.10 2.24
C CYS A 209 -1.45 61.98 1.35
N GLY A 210 -1.94 62.36 0.18
CA GLY A 210 -1.19 63.06 -0.88
C GLY A 210 -0.94 64.54 -0.60
N HIS A 211 -0.16 64.87 0.44
CA HIS A 211 0.44 66.19 0.61
C HIS A 211 1.96 66.08 0.79
N ASP A 212 2.69 67.00 0.16
CA ASP A 212 4.13 67.16 0.33
C ASP A 212 4.44 67.61 1.76
N HIS A 213 4.98 66.70 2.58
CA HIS A 213 5.46 67.06 3.91
C HIS A 213 6.85 67.70 3.82
N CYS A 214 6.86 69.01 4.06
CA CYS A 214 8.05 69.77 4.44
C CYS A 214 8.47 69.36 5.86
N GLU A 215 9.79 69.33 6.10
CA GLU A 215 10.39 68.96 7.38
C GLU A 215 9.83 69.80 8.56
N ASN A 216 9.49 69.10 9.65
CA ASN A 216 9.10 69.55 11.00
C ASN A 216 7.61 69.79 11.33
N GLU A 217 7.22 69.11 12.42
CA GLU A 217 6.18 69.38 13.43
C GLU A 217 4.68 69.32 13.00
N HIS A 218 3.99 68.31 13.57
CA HIS A 218 2.55 68.15 13.86
C HIS A 218 1.50 68.54 12.79
N CYS A 219 0.68 67.58 12.36
CA CYS A 219 -0.62 67.88 11.71
C CYS A 219 -1.74 66.92 12.15
N ASP A 220 -2.72 67.47 12.88
CA ASP A 220 -4.04 66.88 13.16
C ASP A 220 -4.87 66.80 11.87
N CYS A 221 -5.37 65.62 11.52
CA CYS A 221 -6.24 65.42 10.35
C CYS A 221 -7.71 65.25 10.75
N GLU A 222 -8.44 66.35 10.88
CA GLU A 222 -9.90 66.36 10.72
C GLU A 222 -10.23 67.06 9.39
N GLN A 223 -11.05 66.40 8.55
CA GLN A 223 -11.68 66.88 7.30
C GLN A 223 -10.99 66.50 5.98
N HIS A 224 -11.17 65.27 5.48
CA HIS A 224 -11.29 65.04 4.02
C HIS A 224 -12.22 63.84 3.74
N GLU A 225 -13.26 64.05 2.93
CA GLU A 225 -14.24 63.05 2.51
C GLU A 225 -13.68 62.14 1.41
N HIS A 226 -13.79 60.82 1.58
CA HIS A 226 -13.46 59.85 0.54
C HIS A 226 -14.71 59.49 -0.27
N THR A 227 -14.73 59.83 -1.55
CA THR A 227 -15.71 59.31 -2.51
C THR A 227 -15.16 58.04 -3.15
N CYS A 228 -15.81 56.91 -2.89
CA CYS A 228 -15.48 55.62 -3.48
C CYS A 228 -16.29 55.44 -4.78
N HIS A 229 -15.62 55.24 -5.91
CA HIS A 229 -16.24 54.81 -7.17
C HIS A 229 -16.04 53.30 -7.32
N CYS A 230 -17.11 52.54 -7.18
CA CYS A 230 -17.16 51.13 -7.58
C CYS A 230 -17.94 51.05 -8.90
N ASP A 231 -17.25 50.70 -9.99
CA ASP A 231 -17.88 50.37 -11.27
C ASP A 231 -18.54 48.99 -11.20
N HIS A 232 -19.84 48.94 -11.52
CA HIS A 232 -20.57 47.71 -11.84
C HIS A 232 -20.60 47.54 -13.36
N HIS A 233 -20.21 46.36 -13.85
CA HIS A 233 -20.42 45.95 -15.24
C HIS A 233 -21.49 44.85 -15.32
N HIS A 234 -22.52 45.16 -16.12
CA HIS A 234 -23.59 44.34 -16.72
C HIS A 234 -24.68 43.70 -15.86
#